data_AF-A0AAN8Z1E2-F1
#
_entry.id   AF-A0AAN8Z1E2-F1
#
_cell.length_a   1.000
_cell.length_b   1.000
_cell.length_c   1.000
_cell.angle_alpha   90.00
_cell.angle_beta   90.00
_cell.angle_gamma   90.00
#
_symmetry.space_group_name_H-M   'P 1'
#
loop_
_entity.id
_entity.type
_entity.pdbx_description
1 polymer ?
#
loop_
_entity_poly.entity_id
_entity_poly.type
_entity_poly.pdbx_seq_one_letter_code
_entity_poly.pdbx_strand_id
1 'polypeptide(L)'
;MVVDKQLAKQYQKQEREAAMLAKKQKSYAILDADDSRLNRTEVDKKRGRKVSRQEYLKKREQKKLEEIRDDIEDEQYLFDGVKLTDREYHEFRYKKQIYELVKNRPEESDDTNEGAYEEPFNPKMAKHPYKG
;
A
#
# COMPACT_ATOMS: atom_id res chain seq x y z
N MET A 1 13.51 61.09 -38.80
CA MET A 1 12.16 60.74 -38.31
C MET A 1 11.63 59.36 -38.72
N VAL A 2 12.27 58.61 -39.63
CA VAL A 2 11.81 57.24 -40.00
C VAL A 2 12.49 56.15 -39.16
N VAL A 3 13.76 56.35 -38.80
CA VAL A 3 14.58 55.40 -38.03
C VAL A 3 14.05 55.16 -36.61
N ASP A 4 13.56 56.21 -35.94
CA ASP A 4 13.02 56.13 -34.57
C ASP A 4 11.76 55.26 -34.47
N LYS A 5 10.95 55.22 -35.55
CA LYS A 5 9.72 54.43 -35.61
C LYS A 5 10.01 52.94 -35.83
N GLN A 6 11.10 52.59 -36.52
CA GLN A 6 11.53 51.20 -36.69
C GLN A 6 12.12 50.64 -35.39
N LEU A 7 12.94 51.44 -34.70
CA LEU A 7 13.48 51.06 -33.39
C LEU A 7 12.36 50.83 -32.37
N ALA A 8 11.35 51.72 -32.32
CA ALA A 8 10.18 51.56 -31.46
C ALA A 8 9.37 50.28 -31.78
N LYS A 9 9.18 49.95 -33.07
CA LYS A 9 8.51 48.71 -33.48
C LYS A 9 9.27 47.45 -33.09
N GLN A 10 10.60 47.48 -33.19
CA GLN A 10 11.45 46.36 -32.78
C GLN A 10 11.43 46.18 -31.26
N TYR A 11 11.47 47.28 -30.50
CA TYR A 11 11.32 47.26 -29.04
C TYR A 11 9.96 46.68 -28.62
N GLN A 12 8.86 47.15 -29.24
CA GLN A 12 7.53 46.61 -28.99
C GLN A 12 7.40 45.12 -29.34
N LYS A 13 8.10 44.66 -30.39
CA LYS A 13 8.14 43.24 -30.75
C LYS A 13 8.87 42.42 -29.68
N GLN A 14 10.02 42.90 -29.21
CA GLN A 14 10.80 42.25 -28.15
C GLN A 14 10.03 42.20 -26.82
N GLU A 15 9.34 43.28 -26.44
CA GLU A 15 8.49 43.30 -25.23
C GLU A 15 7.35 42.27 -25.30
N ARG A 16 6.71 42.12 -26.47
CA ARG A 16 5.67 41.10 -26.69
C ARG A 16 6.24 39.68 -26.63
N GLU A 17 7.39 39.44 -27.25
CA GLU A 17 8.06 38.14 -27.22
C GLU A 17 8.50 37.77 -25.80
N ALA A 18 9.09 38.71 -25.06
CA ALA A 18 9.47 38.54 -23.66
C ALA A 18 8.24 38.28 -22.76
N ALA A 19 7.15 39.00 -22.97
CA ALA A 19 5.90 38.78 -22.24
C ALA A 19 5.30 37.40 -22.52
N MET A 20 5.36 36.92 -23.77
CA MET A 20 4.92 35.58 -24.15
C MET A 20 5.80 34.49 -23.53
N LEU A 21 7.12 34.70 -23.51
CA LEU A 21 8.07 33.79 -22.87
C LEU A 21 7.82 33.70 -21.35
N ALA A 22 7.61 34.83 -20.69
CA ALA A 22 7.30 34.89 -19.26
C ALA A 22 5.95 34.21 -18.94
N LYS A 23 4.92 34.38 -19.79
CA LYS A 23 3.66 33.65 -19.66
C LYS A 23 3.85 32.14 -19.80
N LYS A 24 4.68 31.70 -20.76
CA LYS A 24 5.00 30.28 -20.98
C LYS A 24 5.78 29.67 -19.81
N GLN A 25 6.75 30.39 -19.27
CA GLN A 25 7.49 29.96 -18.07
C GLN A 25 6.57 29.84 -16.86
N LYS A 26 5.65 30.80 -16.65
CA LYS A 26 4.64 30.73 -15.60
C LYS A 26 3.71 29.53 -15.76
N SER A 27 3.28 29.20 -16.98
CA SER A 27 2.45 28.01 -17.20
C SER A 27 3.20 26.71 -16.91
N TYR A 28 4.48 26.60 -17.27
CA TYR A 28 5.28 25.41 -16.93
C TYR A 28 5.48 25.26 -15.42
N ALA A 29 5.77 26.35 -14.71
CA ALA A 29 5.92 26.32 -13.26
C ALA A 29 4.64 25.86 -12.53
N ILE A 30 3.45 26.18 -13.07
CA ILE A 30 2.17 25.71 -12.53
C ILE A 30 1.99 24.21 -12.78
N LEU A 31 2.30 23.73 -13.99
CA LEU A 31 2.21 22.29 -14.33
C LEU A 31 3.12 21.43 -13.43
N ASP A 32 4.39 21.84 -13.24
CA ASP A 32 5.33 21.13 -12.37
C ASP A 32 4.88 21.15 -10.89
N ALA A 33 4.27 22.25 -10.44
CA ALA A 33 3.74 22.37 -9.10
C ALA A 33 2.53 21.44 -8.88
N ASP A 34 1.68 21.26 -9.89
CA ASP A 34 0.52 20.37 -9.80
C ASP A 34 0.93 18.90 -9.87
N ASP A 35 1.88 18.53 -10.73
CA ASP A 35 2.43 17.16 -10.79
C ASP A 35 3.14 16.79 -9.48
N SER A 36 3.94 17.68 -8.91
CA SER A 36 4.61 17.42 -7.62
C SER A 36 3.61 17.30 -6.46
N ARG A 37 2.52 18.08 -6.47
CA ARG A 37 1.41 17.95 -5.50
C ARG A 37 0.67 16.63 -5.64
N LEU A 38 0.31 16.22 -6.86
CA LEU A 38 -0.35 14.94 -7.11
C LEU A 38 0.51 13.77 -6.60
N ASN A 39 1.78 13.74 -6.98
CA ASN A 39 2.74 12.72 -6.54
C ASN A 39 2.85 12.66 -5.01
N ARG A 40 2.95 13.82 -4.33
CA ARG A 40 2.98 13.86 -2.86
C ARG A 40 1.69 13.29 -2.26
N THR A 41 0.52 13.67 -2.78
CA THR A 41 -0.75 13.13 -2.27
C THR A 41 -0.88 11.63 -2.48
N GLU A 42 -0.34 11.08 -3.56
CA GLU A 42 -0.35 9.63 -3.80
C GLU A 42 0.57 8.89 -2.83
N VAL A 43 1.77 9.41 -2.58
CA VAL A 43 2.71 8.86 -1.58
C VAL A 43 2.09 8.89 -0.20
N ASP A 44 1.48 10.02 0.19
CA ASP A 44 0.80 10.17 1.48
C ASP A 44 -0.38 9.19 1.61
N LYS A 45 -1.19 9.01 0.56
CA LYS A 45 -2.26 7.99 0.52
C LYS A 45 -1.73 6.56 0.61
N LYS A 46 -0.61 6.25 -0.04
CA LYS A 46 0.04 4.92 0.05
C LYS A 46 0.53 4.66 1.47
N ARG A 47 1.16 5.65 2.10
CA ARG A 47 1.61 5.57 3.50
C ARG A 47 0.43 5.39 4.45
N GLY A 48 -0.64 6.16 4.29
CA GLY A 48 -1.86 6.01 5.08
C GLY A 48 -2.44 4.60 4.98
N ARG A 49 -2.54 4.05 3.77
CA ARG A 49 -2.98 2.66 3.54
C ARG A 49 -2.10 1.62 4.25
N LYS A 50 -0.77 1.80 4.23
CA LYS A 50 0.15 0.90 4.94
C LYS A 50 -0.09 0.90 6.45
N VAL A 51 -0.16 2.09 7.06
CA VAL A 51 -0.41 2.24 8.50
C VAL A 51 -1.76 1.66 8.88
N SER A 52 -2.84 2.00 8.16
CA SER A 52 -4.17 1.45 8.43
C SER A 52 -4.22 -0.08 8.31
N ARG A 53 -3.48 -0.65 7.35
CA ARG A 53 -3.40 -2.11 7.18
C ARG A 53 -2.64 -2.76 8.34
N GLN A 54 -1.52 -2.18 8.78
CA GLN A 54 -0.78 -2.68 9.95
C GLN A 54 -1.66 -2.68 11.20
N GLU A 55 -2.36 -1.58 11.48
CA GLU A 55 -3.28 -1.50 12.62
C GLU A 55 -4.43 -2.50 12.52
N TYR A 56 -5.02 -2.66 11.33
CA TYR A 56 -6.07 -3.65 11.11
C TYR A 56 -5.57 -5.07 11.38
N LEU A 57 -4.38 -5.43 10.88
CA LEU A 57 -3.81 -6.75 11.07
C LEU A 57 -3.54 -7.04 12.54
N LYS A 58 -2.99 -6.08 13.31
CA LYS A 58 -2.81 -6.22 14.76
C LYS A 58 -4.13 -6.48 15.49
N LYS A 59 -5.15 -5.68 15.22
CA LYS A 59 -6.48 -5.85 15.82
C LYS A 59 -7.10 -7.19 15.41
N ARG A 60 -6.88 -7.61 14.17
CA ARG A 60 -7.43 -8.86 13.63
C ARG A 60 -6.74 -10.08 14.23
N GLU A 61 -5.43 -10.02 14.43
CA GLU A 61 -4.64 -11.05 15.11
C GLU A 61 -5.12 -11.21 16.56
N GLN A 62 -5.19 -10.11 17.32
CA GLN A 62 -5.71 -10.10 18.69
C GLN A 62 -7.11 -10.72 18.77
N LYS A 63 -8.03 -10.25 17.93
CA LYS A 63 -9.40 -10.80 17.88
C LYS A 63 -9.43 -12.30 17.58
N LYS A 64 -8.57 -12.78 16.67
CA LYS A 64 -8.50 -14.21 16.33
C LYS A 64 -7.93 -15.06 17.47
N LEU A 65 -6.99 -14.51 18.24
CA LEU A 65 -6.47 -15.20 19.42
C LEU A 65 -7.50 -15.29 20.54
N GLU A 66 -8.28 -14.23 20.74
CA GLU A 66 -9.43 -14.25 21.66
C GLU A 66 -10.44 -15.33 21.25
N GLU A 67 -10.86 -15.35 19.97
CA GLU A 67 -11.78 -16.37 19.46
C GLU A 67 -11.25 -17.81 19.69
N ILE A 68 -9.96 -18.07 19.43
CA ILE A 68 -9.36 -19.40 19.66
C ILE A 68 -9.31 -19.74 21.16
N ARG A 69 -9.02 -18.75 22.00
CA ARG A 69 -8.97 -18.94 23.45
C ARG A 69 -10.35 -19.31 23.99
N ASP A 70 -11.37 -18.57 23.58
CA ASP A 70 -12.76 -18.79 24.00
C ASP A 70 -13.22 -20.19 23.54
N ASP A 71 -12.96 -20.57 22.28
CA ASP A 71 -13.21 -21.92 21.77
C ASP A 71 -12.55 -23.01 22.64
N ILE A 72 -11.30 -22.80 23.06
CA ILE A 72 -10.54 -23.75 23.88
C ILE A 72 -11.11 -23.84 25.30
N GLU A 73 -11.59 -22.73 25.86
CA GLU A 73 -12.22 -22.67 27.18
C GLU A 73 -13.60 -23.35 27.15
N ASP A 74 -14.40 -23.07 26.12
CA ASP A 74 -15.72 -23.67 25.91
C ASP A 74 -15.62 -25.18 25.69
N GLU A 75 -14.72 -25.66 24.82
CA GLU A 75 -14.53 -27.10 24.59
C GLU A 75 -14.06 -27.83 25.85
N GLN A 76 -13.21 -27.20 26.67
CA GLN A 76 -12.81 -27.77 27.96
C GLN A 76 -13.99 -27.91 28.91
N TYR A 77 -14.82 -26.89 29.00
CA TYR A 77 -15.97 -26.89 29.89
C TYR A 77 -17.07 -27.84 29.41
N LEU A 78 -17.38 -27.83 28.11
CA LEU A 78 -18.48 -28.59 27.52
C LEU A 78 -18.21 -30.09 27.48
N PHE A 79 -16.95 -30.49 27.26
CA PHE A 79 -16.55 -31.89 27.12
C PHE A 79 -15.74 -32.40 28.32
N ASP A 80 -15.78 -31.71 29.46
CA ASP A 80 -15.12 -32.20 30.67
C ASP A 80 -15.69 -33.57 31.08
N GLY A 81 -14.80 -34.53 31.34
CA GLY A 81 -15.18 -35.91 31.65
C GLY A 81 -15.77 -36.74 30.48
N VAL A 82 -15.90 -36.16 29.28
CA VAL A 82 -16.38 -36.87 28.08
C VAL A 82 -15.20 -37.45 27.30
N LYS A 83 -15.31 -38.69 26.83
CA LYS A 83 -14.32 -39.26 25.92
C LYS A 83 -14.48 -38.65 24.53
N LEU A 84 -13.55 -37.79 24.15
CA LEU A 84 -13.45 -37.28 22.79
C LEU A 84 -13.08 -38.41 21.82
N THR A 85 -13.58 -38.31 20.59
CA THR A 85 -13.08 -39.12 19.49
C THR A 85 -11.64 -38.72 19.14
N ASP A 86 -10.91 -39.60 18.47
CA ASP A 86 -9.55 -39.29 18.04
C ASP A 86 -9.50 -38.00 17.22
N ARG A 87 -10.46 -37.79 16.31
CA ARG A 87 -10.52 -36.59 15.49
C ARG A 87 -10.68 -35.32 16.34
N GLU A 88 -11.65 -35.30 17.24
CA GLU A 88 -11.91 -34.15 18.11
C GLU A 88 -10.71 -33.85 19.03
N TYR A 89 -10.06 -34.89 19.56
CA TYR A 89 -8.84 -34.73 20.34
C TYR A 89 -7.72 -34.07 19.55
N HIS A 90 -7.50 -34.50 18.30
CA HIS A 90 -6.48 -33.90 17.44
C HIS A 90 -6.81 -32.44 17.09
N GLU A 91 -8.07 -32.13 16.77
CA GLU A 91 -8.53 -30.78 16.50
C GLU A 91 -8.32 -29.86 17.72
N PHE A 92 -8.74 -30.29 18.90
CA PHE A 92 -8.55 -29.55 20.15
C PHE A 92 -7.07 -29.32 20.50
N ARG A 93 -6.24 -30.37 20.34
CA ARG A 93 -4.78 -30.26 20.54
C ARG A 93 -4.16 -29.27 19.57
N TYR A 94 -4.59 -29.28 18.31
CA TYR A 94 -4.09 -28.36 17.29
C TYR A 94 -4.48 -26.91 17.58
N LYS A 95 -5.72 -26.65 18.00
CA LYS A 95 -6.15 -25.31 18.47
C LYS A 95 -5.24 -24.79 19.60
N LYS A 96 -4.99 -25.61 20.61
CA LYS A 96 -4.08 -25.28 21.72
C LYS A 96 -2.66 -24.98 21.26
N GLN A 97 -2.12 -25.80 20.33
CA GLN A 97 -0.79 -25.57 19.77
C GLN A 97 -0.69 -24.24 19.05
N ILE A 98 -1.68 -23.89 18.21
CA ILE A 98 -1.70 -22.60 17.52
C ILE A 98 -1.72 -21.45 18.53
N TYR A 99 -2.60 -21.53 19.52
CA TYR A 99 -2.71 -20.49 20.55
C TYR A 99 -1.38 -20.25 21.27
N GLU A 100 -0.72 -21.31 21.73
CA GLU A 100 0.56 -21.20 22.42
C GLU A 100 1.69 -20.72 21.50
N LEU A 101 1.72 -21.14 20.23
CA LEU A 101 2.74 -20.67 19.28
C LEU A 101 2.64 -19.16 19.04
N VAL A 102 1.43 -18.64 18.85
CA VAL A 102 1.24 -17.21 18.61
C VAL A 102 1.44 -16.41 19.89
N LYS A 103 0.96 -16.89 21.03
CA LYS A 103 1.13 -16.24 22.34
C LYS A 103 2.59 -16.10 22.74
N ASN A 104 3.44 -17.06 22.40
CA ASN A 104 4.87 -17.07 22.72
C ASN A 104 5.74 -16.47 21.61
N ARG A 105 5.13 -15.90 20.55
CA ARG A 105 5.88 -15.27 19.46
C ARG A 105 6.59 -14.01 19.98
N PRO A 106 7.89 -13.81 19.70
CA PRO A 106 8.52 -12.53 19.98
C PRO A 106 7.89 -11.43 19.13
N GLU A 107 7.72 -10.22 19.67
CA GLU A 107 7.31 -9.06 18.87
C GLU A 107 8.38 -8.77 17.81
N GLU A 108 8.13 -9.21 16.57
CA GLU A 108 8.93 -8.79 15.42
C GLU A 108 8.51 -7.38 15.02
N SER A 109 9.49 -6.53 14.71
CA SER A 109 9.22 -5.17 14.24
C SER A 109 8.51 -5.20 12.89
N ASP A 110 7.41 -4.45 12.78
CA ASP A 110 6.55 -4.28 11.58
C ASP A 110 7.25 -3.73 10.31
N ASP A 111 8.58 -3.59 10.35
CA ASP A 111 9.37 -2.89 9.34
C ASP A 111 9.83 -3.80 8.19
N THR A 112 9.47 -5.09 8.19
CA THR A 112 9.87 -6.01 7.13
C THR A 112 8.70 -6.66 6.39
N ASN A 113 8.83 -6.56 5.06
CA ASN A 113 8.20 -7.38 4.04
C ASN A 113 6.82 -6.90 3.54
N GLU A 114 6.86 -5.98 2.57
CA GLU A 114 5.94 -6.05 1.43
C GLU A 114 6.05 -7.46 0.84
N GLY A 115 5.08 -8.32 1.17
CA GLY A 115 5.04 -9.70 0.73
C GLY A 115 5.04 -9.80 -0.79
N ALA A 116 6.24 -9.94 -1.37
CA ALA A 116 6.44 -10.48 -2.68
C ALA A 116 5.96 -11.94 -2.64
N TYR A 117 4.66 -12.14 -2.85
CA TYR A 117 4.17 -13.42 -3.30
C TYR A 117 4.73 -13.58 -4.71
N GLU A 118 5.87 -14.26 -4.85
CA GLU A 118 6.36 -14.67 -6.16
C GLU A 118 5.32 -15.63 -6.72
N GLU A 119 4.51 -15.16 -7.67
CA GLU A 119 3.64 -16.05 -8.44
C GLU A 119 4.52 -17.19 -8.99
N PRO A 120 4.18 -18.46 -8.72
CA PRO A 120 4.95 -19.56 -9.27
C PRO A 120 4.90 -19.42 -10.79
N PHE A 121 6.08 -19.35 -11.41
CA PHE A 121 6.23 -19.17 -12.86
C PHE A 121 5.29 -20.13 -13.61
N ASN A 122 4.30 -19.57 -14.30
CA ASN A 122 3.35 -20.34 -15.09
C ASN A 122 3.82 -20.34 -16.56
N PRO A 123 4.52 -21.39 -17.03
CA PRO A 123 5.09 -21.43 -18.38
C PRO A 123 4.04 -21.41 -19.49
N LYS A 124 2.75 -21.61 -19.18
CA LYS A 124 1.66 -21.65 -20.19
C LYS A 124 1.26 -20.26 -20.71
N MET A 125 1.65 -19.18 -20.04
CA MET A 125 1.38 -17.81 -20.51
C MET A 125 2.49 -17.22 -21.40
N ALA A 126 3.61 -17.93 -21.57
CA ALA A 126 4.79 -17.44 -22.31
C ALA A 126 4.70 -17.53 -23.85
N LYS A 127 3.51 -17.77 -24.42
CA LYS A 127 3.33 -17.83 -25.88
C LYS A 127 2.18 -16.95 -26.32
N HIS A 128 2.46 -15.66 -26.49
CA HIS A 128 1.94 -14.87 -27.60
C HIS A 128 2.92 -13.72 -27.88
N PRO A 129 3.82 -13.86 -28.88
CA PRO A 129 4.56 -12.70 -29.34
C PRO A 129 3.56 -11.77 -30.02
N TYR A 130 3.50 -10.52 -29.56
CA TYR A 130 2.79 -9.46 -30.25
C TYR A 130 3.20 -9.47 -31.72
N LYS A 131 2.26 -9.81 -32.61
CA LYS A 131 2.33 -9.47 -34.03
C LYS A 131 1.68 -8.11 -34.18
N GLY A 132 2.46 -7.15 -34.65
CA GLY A 132 2.06 -5.79 -35.00
C GLY A 132 3.27 -5.06 -35.53
#